data_AF-A0ABD1J6L1-F1
#
_entry.id   AF-A0ABD1J6L1-F1
#
_cell.length_a   1.000
_cell.length_b   1.000
_cell.length_c   1.000
_cell.angle_alpha   90.00
_cell.angle_beta   90.00
_cell.angle_gamma   90.00
#
_symmetry.space_group_name_H-M   'P 1'
#
loop_
_entity.id
_entity.type
_entity.pdbx_description
1 polymer ?
#
loop_
_entity_poly.entity_id
_entity_poly.type
_entity_poly.pdbx_seq_one_letter_code
_entity_poly.pdbx_strand_id
1 'polypeptide(L)'
;MADLQSRPPTLSRPLSNTGSNLNKQLVLCTPGGAVSNLPNSLENVSLWLIPQITFSAVGATHKRCINESAQQKITELISSRDLLNGHKSLDEMVAGFNSNLKEILDEVAPLKTKHSSRVKTSPWINESVREKKRRCRAAERAWRKSKLEVNRIILKEHIITYNNAIRTERKNYLSKIITDHHNNTRVLFSTIEKVLNPAPVCDMLSLATTPKCEEFAEFFTNKILAIRAEIIRDPNYLQDAPIKEPPTLQTFSAIIEDDLYKLIKHSKRSTCSLDPIPTFLMKNNFNYISTPLSQIINTSILTGIFPSAFKTAVVKPLLKKPNLDYNTLNNYRPISNLPFISKILEKAVFLQLNQFLNENDILEKFQSGFRANHSTETALTKIVNDLRLSTATNKVSALVLLDLSAAFDTIDHNILLHRLKTWVGLSDHVLKWLESYITGRQFYISLVYLKITTYPSVLLKAAVLAPSFSHYMCYHWATLSKNII
;
A
#
# COMPACT_ATOMS: atom_id res chain seq x y z
N MET A 1 48.94 -4.87 -54.68
CA MET A 1 48.76 -3.41 -54.51
C MET A 1 47.51 -3.17 -53.67
N ALA A 2 47.55 -2.90 -52.37
CA ALA A 2 48.63 -3.09 -51.40
C ALA A 2 47.97 -3.46 -50.06
N ASP A 3 48.49 -4.49 -49.39
CA ASP A 3 48.89 -4.54 -47.97
C ASP A 3 48.14 -3.70 -46.91
N LEU A 4 47.89 -4.18 -45.69
CA LEU A 4 48.43 -5.36 -44.98
C LEU A 4 47.47 -5.84 -43.86
N GLN A 5 47.81 -6.97 -43.25
CA GLN A 5 47.08 -7.66 -42.19
C GLN A 5 47.10 -6.92 -40.83
N SER A 6 46.13 -7.19 -39.94
CA SER A 6 46.42 -7.70 -38.58
C SER A 6 45.16 -7.96 -37.72
N ARG A 7 45.31 -8.85 -36.73
CA ARG A 7 44.30 -9.24 -35.73
C ARG A 7 44.13 -8.16 -34.63
N PRO A 8 43.02 -8.14 -33.88
CA PRO A 8 42.82 -7.18 -32.79
C PRO A 8 43.76 -7.43 -31.60
N PRO A 9 44.32 -6.38 -30.97
CA PRO A 9 45.07 -6.49 -29.72
C PRO A 9 44.16 -6.51 -28.48
N THR A 10 44.61 -7.21 -27.45
CA THR A 10 44.03 -7.23 -26.10
C THR A 10 44.60 -6.09 -25.25
N LEU A 11 43.74 -5.26 -24.66
CA LEU A 11 44.05 -4.25 -23.62
C LEU A 11 42.86 -4.23 -22.65
N SER A 12 42.97 -4.81 -21.44
CA SER A 12 43.53 -4.23 -20.21
C SER A 12 42.62 -3.21 -19.52
N ARG A 13 42.21 -3.51 -18.27
CA ARG A 13 41.55 -2.55 -17.37
C ARG A 13 42.45 -1.35 -17.08
N PRO A 14 41.86 -0.16 -16.89
CA PRO A 14 42.28 0.78 -15.86
C PRO A 14 41.30 0.75 -14.67
N LEU A 15 41.84 0.89 -13.46
CA LEU A 15 41.08 1.26 -12.27
C LEU A 15 40.94 2.79 -12.23
N SER A 16 39.72 3.31 -12.20
CA SER A 16 39.45 4.69 -11.78
C SER A 16 38.06 4.80 -11.16
N ASN A 17 38.03 5.12 -9.87
CA ASN A 17 36.80 5.52 -9.16
C ASN A 17 36.35 6.90 -9.66
N THR A 18 35.17 6.97 -10.29
CA THR A 18 34.36 8.19 -10.39
C THR A 18 32.89 7.78 -10.40
N GLY A 19 32.08 8.37 -9.52
CA GLY A 19 30.69 7.93 -9.29
C GLY A 19 29.72 8.34 -10.39
N SER A 20 28.67 7.53 -10.57
CA SER A 20 27.47 7.92 -11.33
C SER A 20 26.26 7.09 -10.90
N ASN A 21 25.43 7.61 -9.97
CA ASN A 21 24.14 7.00 -9.60
C ASN A 21 23.06 7.32 -10.65
N LEU A 22 23.23 6.77 -11.85
CA LEU A 22 22.27 6.88 -12.96
C LEU A 22 22.06 5.49 -13.60
N ASN A 23 20.92 4.86 -13.33
CA ASN A 23 20.50 3.62 -14.00
C ASN A 23 20.06 3.92 -15.46
N LYS A 24 21.02 4.18 -16.34
CA LYS A 24 20.80 4.35 -17.78
C LYS A 24 20.62 2.98 -18.43
N GLN A 25 19.38 2.59 -18.74
CA GLN A 25 19.13 1.47 -19.65
C GLN A 25 19.11 1.97 -21.10
N LEU A 26 20.20 1.72 -21.82
CA LEU A 26 20.24 1.81 -23.28
C LEU A 26 19.79 0.45 -23.84
N VAL A 27 18.64 0.42 -24.53
CA VAL A 27 18.11 -0.82 -25.12
C VAL A 27 18.39 -0.84 -26.61
N LEU A 28 19.22 -1.80 -27.04
CA LEU A 28 19.46 -2.15 -28.44
C LEU A 28 18.83 -3.52 -28.71
N CYS A 29 17.99 -3.64 -29.74
CA CYS A 29 17.22 -4.84 -30.03
C CYS A 29 17.84 -5.68 -31.16
N THR A 30 18.10 -6.96 -30.90
CA THR A 30 18.28 -8.02 -31.92
C THR A 30 17.61 -9.33 -31.45
N PRO A 31 17.18 -10.23 -32.36
CA PRO A 31 16.23 -11.30 -32.01
C PRO A 31 16.83 -12.72 -31.90
N GLY A 32 16.21 -13.56 -31.05
CA GLY A 32 16.12 -15.02 -31.24
C GLY A 32 17.04 -15.92 -30.39
N GLY A 33 16.45 -16.90 -29.69
CA GLY A 33 17.15 -17.97 -28.98
C GLY A 33 16.18 -18.81 -28.13
N ALA A 34 16.11 -20.12 -28.34
CA ALA A 34 14.98 -20.96 -27.91
C ALA A 34 15.24 -21.82 -26.65
N VAL A 35 14.15 -22.46 -26.17
CA VAL A 35 14.04 -23.20 -24.90
C VAL A 35 14.56 -24.64 -24.98
N SER A 36 15.33 -25.04 -23.97
CA SER A 36 15.49 -26.42 -23.46
C SER A 36 16.07 -26.33 -22.02
N ASN A 37 16.05 -27.32 -21.13
CA ASN A 37 15.42 -28.66 -21.15
C ASN A 37 15.03 -29.06 -19.69
N LEU A 38 14.34 -30.18 -19.49
CA LEU A 38 13.98 -30.70 -18.14
C LEU A 38 14.22 -32.23 -18.08
N PRO A 39 14.99 -32.76 -17.09
CA PRO A 39 15.08 -34.21 -16.87
C PRO A 39 14.09 -34.68 -15.79
N ASN A 40 13.36 -35.76 -16.09
CA ASN A 40 12.62 -36.53 -15.09
C ASN A 40 13.57 -37.41 -14.28
N SER A 41 13.40 -37.49 -12.95
CA SER A 41 13.77 -38.68 -12.18
C SER A 41 12.91 -38.81 -10.92
N LEU A 42 12.03 -39.82 -10.92
CA LEU A 42 11.22 -40.22 -9.77
C LEU A 42 11.98 -41.31 -9.00
N GLU A 43 12.82 -40.94 -8.04
CA GLU A 43 13.33 -41.91 -7.05
C GLU A 43 13.95 -41.19 -5.83
N ASN A 44 13.20 -41.17 -4.71
CA ASN A 44 13.67 -41.11 -3.31
C ASN A 44 12.49 -40.82 -2.37
N VAL A 45 11.80 -41.87 -1.92
CA VAL A 45 10.77 -41.76 -0.87
C VAL A 45 11.45 -41.83 0.51
N SER A 46 12.09 -40.73 0.91
CA SER A 46 12.66 -40.58 2.24
C SER A 46 11.57 -40.61 3.31
N LEU A 47 11.73 -41.45 4.33
CA LEU A 47 10.82 -41.57 5.48
C LEU A 47 10.83 -40.30 6.34
N TRP A 48 9.99 -39.32 6.00
CA TRP A 48 9.75 -38.16 6.85
C TRP A 48 9.03 -38.57 8.14
N LEU A 49 9.79 -38.66 9.23
CA LEU A 49 9.25 -38.68 10.59
C LEU A 49 8.24 -37.54 10.75
N ILE A 50 7.06 -37.86 11.28
CA ILE A 50 5.98 -36.90 11.52
C ILE A 50 6.54 -35.77 12.42
N PRO A 51 6.66 -34.52 11.93
CA PRO A 51 7.12 -33.44 12.78
C PRO A 51 6.14 -33.24 13.93
N GLN A 52 6.66 -33.23 15.16
CA GLN A 52 5.96 -32.70 16.31
C GLN A 52 5.84 -31.18 16.10
N ILE A 53 4.81 -30.74 15.38
CA ILE A 53 4.47 -29.32 15.29
C ILE A 53 3.91 -28.92 16.66
N THR A 54 4.80 -28.49 17.54
CA THR A 54 4.47 -27.79 18.78
C THR A 54 3.93 -26.42 18.42
N PHE A 55 2.60 -26.30 18.33
CA PHE A 55 1.94 -25.02 18.11
C PHE A 55 2.07 -24.15 19.36
N SER A 56 2.98 -23.16 19.31
CA SER A 56 3.09 -22.10 20.30
C SER A 56 1.89 -21.13 20.25
N ALA A 57 1.73 -20.34 21.31
CA ALA A 57 0.46 -19.71 21.69
C ALA A 57 -0.16 -18.78 20.63
N VAL A 58 -1.50 -18.80 20.56
CA VAL A 58 -2.27 -17.94 19.65
C VAL A 58 -2.48 -16.55 20.26
N GLY A 59 -2.07 -15.51 19.53
CA GLY A 59 -2.30 -14.12 19.91
C GLY A 59 -3.77 -13.74 20.12
N ALA A 60 -3.98 -12.81 21.04
CA ALA A 60 -5.30 -12.25 21.35
C ALA A 60 -5.82 -11.37 20.20
N THR A 61 -7.09 -11.54 19.82
CA THR A 61 -7.70 -10.82 18.69
C THR A 61 -8.77 -9.86 19.20
N HIS A 62 -8.57 -8.55 19.01
CA HIS A 62 -9.52 -7.53 19.45
C HIS A 62 -10.61 -7.31 18.40
N LYS A 63 -11.89 -7.35 18.79
CA LYS A 63 -13.03 -7.16 17.88
C LYS A 63 -14.18 -6.41 18.55
N ARG A 64 -14.83 -5.53 17.79
CA ARG A 64 -16.15 -4.99 18.10
C ARG A 64 -17.23 -5.84 17.42
N CYS A 65 -18.38 -6.00 18.05
CA CYS A 65 -19.57 -6.59 17.43
C CYS A 65 -20.51 -5.46 17.04
N ILE A 66 -20.78 -5.31 15.74
CA ILE A 66 -21.66 -4.26 15.21
C ILE A 66 -22.77 -4.99 14.44
N ASN A 67 -23.86 -5.29 15.12
CA ASN A 67 -25.10 -5.82 14.53
C ASN A 67 -26.04 -4.66 14.14
N GLU A 68 -27.22 -4.95 13.58
CA GLU A 68 -28.17 -3.90 13.15
C GLU A 68 -28.71 -3.08 14.32
N SER A 69 -29.03 -3.72 15.45
CA SER A 69 -29.45 -3.04 16.68
C SER A 69 -28.38 -2.08 17.22
N ALA A 70 -27.09 -2.48 17.21
CA ALA A 70 -25.99 -1.59 17.56
C ALA A 70 -25.85 -0.43 16.57
N GLN A 71 -26.10 -0.65 15.27
CA GLN A 71 -26.08 0.43 14.28
C GLN A 71 -27.20 1.45 14.55
N GLN A 72 -28.43 0.99 14.83
CA GLN A 72 -29.55 1.84 15.19
C GLN A 72 -29.26 2.68 16.44
N LYS A 73 -28.75 2.07 17.52
CA LYS A 73 -28.38 2.81 18.74
C LYS A 73 -27.23 3.82 18.50
N ILE A 74 -26.26 3.47 17.64
CA ILE A 74 -25.21 4.42 17.23
C ILE A 74 -25.81 5.60 16.45
N THR A 75 -26.76 5.36 15.53
CA THR A 75 -27.47 6.42 14.80
C THR A 75 -28.24 7.35 15.75
N GLU A 76 -28.98 6.79 16.70
CA GLU A 76 -29.73 7.54 17.72
C GLU A 76 -28.82 8.44 18.57
N LEU A 77 -27.71 7.89 19.09
CA LEU A 77 -26.74 8.66 19.88
C LEU A 77 -25.99 9.72 19.06
N ILE A 78 -25.69 9.45 17.78
CA ILE A 78 -25.10 10.46 16.88
C ILE A 78 -26.11 11.58 16.58
N SER A 79 -27.40 11.25 16.43
CA SER A 79 -28.44 12.25 16.13
C SER A 79 -28.81 13.17 17.30
N SER A 80 -28.45 12.80 18.53
CA SER A 80 -28.84 13.49 19.76
C SER A 80 -27.71 14.23 20.48
N ARG A 81 -26.44 13.95 20.16
CA ARG A 81 -25.28 14.68 20.70
C ARG A 81 -24.83 15.81 19.75
N ASP A 82 -24.47 16.97 20.29
CA ASP A 82 -23.55 17.87 19.59
C ASP A 82 -22.19 17.17 19.46
N LEU A 83 -21.68 17.05 18.23
CA LEU A 83 -20.40 16.41 17.97
C LEU A 83 -19.21 17.37 18.13
N LEU A 84 -19.41 18.69 18.11
CA LEU A 84 -18.33 19.69 18.15
C LEU A 84 -18.15 20.39 19.50
N ASN A 85 -19.06 20.18 20.46
CA ASN A 85 -19.05 20.74 21.81
C ASN A 85 -18.85 22.28 21.86
N GLY A 86 -19.29 23.01 20.83
CA GLY A 86 -19.09 24.46 20.70
C GLY A 86 -17.63 24.95 20.59
N HIS A 87 -16.66 24.09 20.30
CA HIS A 87 -15.24 24.48 20.19
C HIS A 87 -14.97 25.48 19.05
N LYS A 88 -14.07 26.44 19.28
CA LYS A 88 -13.70 27.48 18.29
C LYS A 88 -12.42 27.17 17.51
N SER A 89 -11.49 26.40 18.09
CA SER A 89 -10.25 26.01 17.40
C SER A 89 -10.47 24.78 16.53
N LEU A 90 -9.88 24.77 15.33
CA LEU A 90 -9.99 23.66 14.37
C LEU A 90 -9.53 22.31 14.98
N ASP A 91 -8.43 22.30 15.71
CA ASP A 91 -7.91 21.08 16.34
C ASP A 91 -8.80 20.60 17.49
N GLU A 92 -9.40 21.53 18.24
CA GLU A 92 -10.39 21.21 19.29
C GLU A 92 -11.69 20.66 18.70
N MET A 93 -12.20 21.25 17.61
CA MET A 93 -13.37 20.74 16.89
C MET A 93 -13.14 19.30 16.43
N VAL A 94 -11.97 19.01 15.86
CA VAL A 94 -11.61 17.65 15.40
C VAL A 94 -11.39 16.70 16.59
N ALA A 95 -10.81 17.16 17.70
CA ALA A 95 -10.62 16.36 18.91
C ALA A 95 -11.96 16.01 19.57
N GLY A 96 -12.86 16.98 19.74
CA GLY A 96 -14.23 16.78 20.25
C GLY A 96 -15.01 15.81 19.37
N PHE A 97 -15.04 16.06 18.06
CA PHE A 97 -15.69 15.19 17.07
C PHE A 97 -15.21 13.73 17.14
N ASN A 98 -13.88 13.54 17.16
CA ASN A 98 -13.31 12.20 17.24
C ASN A 98 -13.59 11.52 18.59
N SER A 99 -13.58 12.27 19.69
CA SER A 99 -13.81 11.74 21.04
C SER A 99 -15.26 11.33 21.22
N ASN A 100 -16.22 12.23 20.91
CA ASN A 100 -17.65 11.96 20.95
C ASN A 100 -18.04 10.71 20.14
N LEU A 101 -17.60 10.63 18.88
CA LEU A 101 -17.90 9.48 18.03
C LEU A 101 -17.26 8.17 18.53
N LYS A 102 -16.05 8.25 19.09
CA LYS A 102 -15.36 7.08 19.65
C LYS A 102 -16.03 6.61 20.94
N GLU A 103 -16.46 7.52 21.82
CA GLU A 103 -17.24 7.21 23.02
C GLU A 103 -18.55 6.50 22.69
N ILE A 104 -19.32 7.00 21.71
CA ILE A 104 -20.55 6.34 21.23
C ILE A 104 -20.24 4.91 20.77
N LEU A 105 -19.14 4.70 20.06
CA LEU A 105 -18.73 3.36 19.61
C LEU A 105 -18.23 2.46 20.74
N ASP A 106 -17.56 3.01 21.75
CA ASP A 106 -17.10 2.29 22.94
C ASP A 106 -18.26 1.93 23.88
N GLU A 107 -19.28 2.79 23.99
CA GLU A 107 -20.52 2.56 24.75
C GLU A 107 -21.37 1.44 24.11
N VAL A 108 -21.66 1.55 22.81
CA VAL A 108 -22.57 0.60 22.12
C VAL A 108 -21.86 -0.69 21.71
N ALA A 109 -20.60 -0.62 21.30
CA ALA A 109 -19.86 -1.75 20.74
C ALA A 109 -18.42 -1.84 21.30
N PRO A 110 -18.25 -2.06 22.62
CA PRO A 110 -16.95 -2.09 23.29
C PRO A 110 -15.99 -3.12 22.68
N LEU A 111 -14.69 -2.83 22.79
CA LEU A 111 -13.63 -3.67 22.25
C LEU A 111 -13.52 -4.98 23.07
N LYS A 112 -13.89 -6.12 22.48
CA LYS A 112 -13.84 -7.43 23.15
C LYS A 112 -12.62 -8.23 22.67
N THR A 113 -11.83 -8.69 23.62
CA THR A 113 -10.68 -9.57 23.37
C THR A 113 -11.15 -11.00 23.18
N LYS A 114 -10.81 -11.61 22.03
CA LYS A 114 -11.13 -13.00 21.71
C LYS A 114 -9.86 -13.79 21.41
N HIS A 115 -9.56 -14.77 22.25
CA HIS A 115 -8.49 -15.73 22.00
C HIS A 115 -8.93 -16.70 20.88
N SER A 116 -8.13 -16.79 19.82
CA SER A 116 -8.51 -17.55 18.61
C SER A 116 -8.04 -19.00 18.68
N SER A 117 -8.67 -19.84 19.50
CA SER A 117 -8.28 -21.25 19.65
C SER A 117 -8.45 -22.11 18.37
N ARG A 118 -9.12 -21.58 17.33
CA ARG A 118 -9.37 -22.30 16.06
C ARG A 118 -8.34 -21.93 15.00
N VAL A 119 -7.24 -22.70 14.96
CA VAL A 119 -6.46 -22.90 13.74
C VAL A 119 -7.42 -23.30 12.61
N LYS A 120 -7.36 -22.62 11.46
CA LYS A 120 -8.15 -23.01 10.29
C LYS A 120 -7.65 -24.37 9.79
N THR A 121 -8.37 -25.44 10.12
CA THR A 121 -8.13 -26.75 9.53
C THR A 121 -8.32 -26.67 8.02
N SER A 122 -7.41 -27.27 7.26
CA SER A 122 -7.51 -27.29 5.79
C SER A 122 -8.85 -27.91 5.35
N PRO A 123 -9.54 -27.37 4.32
CA PRO A 123 -10.90 -27.78 3.97
C PRO A 123 -11.09 -29.28 3.70
N TRP A 124 -10.06 -29.96 3.22
CA TRP A 124 -10.04 -31.40 2.96
C TRP A 124 -9.84 -32.28 4.21
N ILE A 125 -9.72 -31.71 5.42
CA ILE A 125 -9.62 -32.45 6.69
C ILE A 125 -11.04 -32.61 7.26
N ASN A 126 -11.85 -33.44 6.59
CA ASN A 126 -13.18 -33.83 7.05
C ASN A 126 -13.12 -34.88 8.18
N GLU A 127 -14.27 -35.32 8.68
CA GLU A 127 -14.31 -36.31 9.78
C GLU A 127 -13.72 -37.67 9.37
N SER A 128 -13.96 -38.12 8.12
CA SER A 128 -13.37 -39.36 7.55
C SER A 128 -11.83 -39.34 7.56
N VAL A 129 -11.21 -38.19 7.29
CA VAL A 129 -9.75 -38.00 7.38
C VAL A 129 -9.29 -37.88 8.85
N ARG A 130 -10.05 -37.21 9.71
CA ARG A 130 -9.75 -37.13 11.16
C ARG A 130 -9.79 -38.51 11.81
N GLU A 131 -10.75 -39.36 11.46
CA GLU A 131 -10.86 -40.72 11.98
C GLU A 131 -9.65 -41.58 11.59
N LYS A 132 -9.25 -41.57 10.30
CA LYS A 132 -8.04 -42.25 9.83
C LYS A 132 -6.79 -41.75 10.55
N LYS A 133 -6.70 -40.45 10.86
CA LYS A 133 -5.64 -39.87 11.70
C LYS A 133 -5.67 -40.40 13.14
N ARG A 134 -6.84 -40.58 13.75
CA ARG A 134 -6.98 -41.19 15.09
C ARG A 134 -6.47 -42.63 15.08
N ARG A 135 -6.83 -43.43 14.06
CA ARG A 135 -6.35 -44.81 13.86
C ARG A 135 -4.82 -44.87 13.70
N CYS A 136 -4.23 -43.99 12.88
CA CYS A 136 -2.76 -43.84 12.79
C CYS A 136 -2.10 -43.58 14.14
N ARG A 137 -2.61 -42.62 14.92
CA ARG A 137 -2.07 -42.28 16.24
C ARG A 137 -2.28 -43.39 17.28
N ALA A 138 -3.32 -44.21 17.15
CA ALA A 138 -3.53 -45.38 17.99
C ALA A 138 -2.49 -46.48 17.69
N ALA A 139 -2.31 -46.83 16.42
CA ALA A 139 -1.28 -47.78 15.98
C ALA A 139 0.14 -47.29 16.32
N GLU A 140 0.41 -45.99 16.21
CA GLU A 140 1.69 -45.39 16.60
C GLU A 140 1.98 -45.58 18.09
N ARG A 141 0.98 -45.35 18.96
CA ARG A 141 1.13 -45.62 20.41
C ARG A 141 1.31 -47.10 20.71
N ALA A 142 0.58 -47.98 20.03
CA ALA A 142 0.70 -49.43 20.18
C ALA A 142 2.09 -49.94 19.77
N TRP A 143 2.63 -49.46 18.64
CA TRP A 143 3.99 -49.76 18.20
C TRP A 143 5.04 -49.19 19.15
N ARG A 144 4.92 -47.92 19.59
CA ARG A 144 5.84 -47.31 20.57
C ARG A 144 5.89 -48.09 21.90
N LYS A 145 4.76 -48.66 22.35
CA LYS A 145 4.68 -49.46 23.59
C LYS A 145 5.24 -50.88 23.42
N SER A 146 4.93 -51.55 22.32
CA SER A 146 5.24 -52.99 22.12
C SER A 146 6.55 -53.27 21.37
N LYS A 147 6.98 -52.35 20.50
CA LYS A 147 8.11 -52.48 19.55
C LYS A 147 8.06 -53.69 18.60
N LEU A 148 6.96 -54.43 18.56
CA LEU A 148 6.77 -55.60 17.67
C LEU A 148 6.60 -55.17 16.20
N GLU A 149 7.17 -55.96 15.26
CA GLU A 149 7.10 -55.64 13.83
C GLU A 149 5.67 -55.70 13.28
N VAL A 150 4.82 -56.59 13.80
CA VAL A 150 3.37 -56.63 13.46
C VAL A 150 2.70 -55.27 13.69
N ASN A 151 3.00 -54.61 14.81
CA ASN A 151 2.48 -53.26 15.09
C ASN A 151 3.13 -52.19 14.21
N ARG A 152 4.34 -52.41 13.69
CA ARG A 152 4.99 -51.54 12.70
C ARG A 152 4.32 -51.64 11.32
N ILE A 153 3.90 -52.85 10.92
CA ILE A 153 3.16 -53.09 9.68
C ILE A 153 1.78 -52.42 9.74
N ILE A 154 1.01 -52.64 10.80
CA ILE A 154 -0.29 -51.99 11.03
C ILE A 154 -0.17 -50.45 11.00
N LEU A 155 0.90 -49.89 11.59
CA LEU A 155 1.18 -48.46 11.52
C LEU A 155 1.44 -47.99 10.06
N LYS A 156 2.25 -48.72 9.28
CA LYS A 156 2.50 -48.39 7.87
C LYS A 156 1.21 -48.41 7.05
N GLU A 157 0.38 -49.44 7.19
CA GLU A 157 -0.90 -49.56 6.49
C GLU A 157 -1.82 -48.37 6.79
N HIS A 158 -2.02 -48.03 8.06
CA HIS A 158 -2.84 -46.88 8.45
C HIS A 158 -2.27 -45.55 7.92
N ILE A 159 -0.95 -45.35 7.93
CA ILE A 159 -0.30 -44.17 7.32
C ILE A 159 -0.62 -44.09 5.83
N ILE A 160 -0.52 -45.20 5.08
CA ILE A 160 -0.87 -45.26 3.66
C ILE A 160 -2.34 -44.91 3.44
N THR A 161 -3.26 -45.52 4.21
CA THR A 161 -4.70 -45.25 4.13
C THR A 161 -5.02 -43.78 4.43
N TYR A 162 -4.36 -43.17 5.42
CA TYR A 162 -4.52 -41.76 5.78
C TYR A 162 -3.99 -40.81 4.70
N ASN A 163 -2.80 -41.08 4.17
CA ASN A 163 -2.20 -40.29 3.10
C ASN A 163 -3.04 -40.35 1.81
N ASN A 164 -3.54 -41.53 1.46
CA ASN A 164 -4.44 -41.70 0.31
C ASN A 164 -5.77 -40.96 0.52
N ALA A 165 -6.37 -41.04 1.71
CA ALA A 165 -7.58 -40.27 2.02
C ALA A 165 -7.35 -38.75 1.91
N ILE A 166 -6.21 -38.21 2.38
CA ILE A 166 -5.87 -36.79 2.19
C ILE A 166 -5.76 -36.43 0.71
N ARG A 167 -5.09 -37.27 -0.10
CA ARG A 167 -4.95 -37.04 -1.55
C ARG A 167 -6.31 -37.02 -2.25
N THR A 168 -7.17 -37.99 -1.94
CA THR A 168 -8.53 -38.09 -2.51
C THR A 168 -9.39 -36.90 -2.10
N GLU A 169 -9.47 -36.54 -0.82
CA GLU A 169 -10.29 -35.41 -0.37
C GLU A 169 -9.77 -34.06 -0.89
N ARG A 170 -8.44 -33.88 -0.99
CA ARG A 170 -7.85 -32.68 -1.60
C ARG A 170 -8.13 -32.61 -3.11
N LYS A 171 -8.10 -33.75 -3.81
CA LYS A 171 -8.51 -33.85 -5.23
C LYS A 171 -9.98 -33.46 -5.37
N ASN A 172 -10.88 -34.11 -4.61
CA ASN A 172 -12.32 -33.86 -4.65
C ASN A 172 -12.67 -32.39 -4.37
N TYR A 173 -12.03 -31.78 -3.37
CA TYR A 173 -12.21 -30.37 -3.04
C TYR A 173 -11.79 -29.43 -4.18
N LEU A 174 -10.63 -29.67 -4.80
CA LEU A 174 -10.14 -28.85 -5.92
C LEU A 174 -10.97 -29.08 -7.20
N SER A 175 -11.31 -30.33 -7.51
CA SER A 175 -12.20 -30.67 -8.62
C SER A 175 -13.55 -29.97 -8.49
N LYS A 176 -14.14 -29.96 -7.27
CA LYS A 176 -15.39 -29.25 -7.01
C LYS A 176 -15.28 -27.73 -7.24
N ILE A 177 -14.19 -27.09 -6.79
CA ILE A 177 -13.96 -25.66 -7.09
C ILE A 177 -13.90 -25.40 -8.60
N ILE A 178 -13.29 -26.31 -9.37
CA ILE A 178 -13.17 -26.17 -10.82
C ILE A 178 -14.52 -26.36 -11.52
N THR A 179 -15.35 -27.34 -11.10
CA THR A 179 -16.69 -27.54 -11.67
C THR A 179 -17.65 -26.40 -11.31
N ASP A 180 -17.68 -26.01 -10.05
CA ASP A 180 -18.61 -24.99 -9.52
C ASP A 180 -18.30 -23.58 -10.07
N HIS A 181 -17.08 -23.36 -10.58
CA HIS A 181 -16.62 -22.06 -11.08
C HIS A 181 -16.02 -22.11 -12.50
N HIS A 182 -16.43 -23.07 -13.34
CA HIS A 182 -15.90 -23.23 -14.71
C HIS A 182 -16.00 -21.95 -15.57
N ASN A 183 -17.08 -21.17 -15.43
CA ASN A 183 -17.26 -19.89 -16.13
C ASN A 183 -16.53 -18.69 -15.49
N ASN A 184 -15.84 -18.87 -14.36
CA ASN A 184 -15.17 -17.80 -13.62
C ASN A 184 -13.65 -17.98 -13.66
N THR A 185 -13.05 -17.59 -14.79
CA THR A 185 -11.58 -17.61 -15.02
C THR A 185 -10.78 -16.99 -13.89
N ARG A 186 -11.24 -15.90 -13.27
CA ARG A 186 -10.55 -15.27 -12.13
C ARG A 186 -10.44 -16.21 -10.92
N VAL A 187 -11.49 -16.96 -10.60
CA VAL A 187 -11.47 -17.94 -9.50
C VAL A 187 -10.55 -19.11 -9.84
N LEU A 188 -10.62 -19.61 -11.08
CA LEU A 188 -9.77 -20.71 -11.57
C LEU A 188 -8.27 -20.34 -11.51
N PHE A 189 -7.86 -19.23 -12.13
CA PHE A 189 -6.45 -18.77 -12.09
C PHE A 189 -5.97 -18.56 -10.65
N SER A 190 -6.78 -17.93 -9.79
CA SER A 190 -6.41 -17.75 -8.37
C SER A 190 -6.36 -19.05 -7.57
N THR A 191 -6.94 -20.15 -8.06
CA THR A 191 -6.90 -21.46 -7.42
C THR A 191 -5.67 -22.22 -7.87
N ILE A 192 -5.38 -22.20 -9.18
CA ILE A 192 -4.15 -22.75 -9.77
C ILE A 192 -2.92 -22.09 -9.15
N GLU A 193 -2.90 -20.75 -9.06
CA GLU A 193 -1.80 -19.99 -8.46
C GLU A 193 -1.52 -20.43 -7.01
N LYS A 194 -2.55 -20.61 -6.17
CA LYS A 194 -2.40 -21.11 -4.78
C LYS A 194 -1.90 -22.55 -4.67
N VAL A 195 -2.07 -23.36 -5.72
CA VAL A 195 -1.64 -24.76 -5.75
C VAL A 195 -0.20 -24.88 -6.25
N LEU A 196 0.16 -24.13 -7.29
CA LEU A 196 1.51 -24.12 -7.88
C LEU A 196 2.50 -23.30 -7.05
N ASN A 197 2.05 -22.13 -6.55
CA ASN A 197 2.82 -21.24 -5.70
C ASN A 197 2.17 -21.20 -4.30
N PRO A 198 2.28 -22.28 -3.50
CA PRO A 198 1.84 -22.22 -2.11
C PRO A 198 2.62 -21.11 -1.42
N ALA A 199 1.91 -20.18 -0.77
CA ALA A 199 2.56 -19.14 0.01
C ALA A 199 3.54 -19.80 1.00
N PRO A 200 4.77 -19.28 1.16
CA PRO A 200 5.71 -19.82 2.13
C PRO A 200 5.04 -19.97 3.49
N VAL A 201 5.37 -21.04 4.23
CA VAL A 201 5.00 -21.15 5.64
C VAL A 201 5.91 -20.20 6.43
N CYS A 202 5.70 -18.91 6.21
CA CYS A 202 6.28 -17.85 7.01
C CYS A 202 5.69 -18.00 8.40
N ASP A 203 6.55 -18.02 9.43
CA ASP A 203 6.12 -17.87 10.80
C ASP A 203 5.67 -16.43 11.03
N MET A 204 4.48 -16.08 10.51
CA MET A 204 3.96 -14.71 10.45
C MET A 204 3.67 -14.10 11.83
N LEU A 205 3.79 -14.89 12.91
CA LEU A 205 3.77 -14.40 14.28
C LEU A 205 5.14 -13.81 14.69
N SER A 206 6.25 -14.38 14.24
CA SER A 206 7.61 -13.85 14.50
C SER A 206 7.82 -12.44 13.93
N LEU A 207 7.20 -12.13 12.79
CA LEU A 207 7.27 -10.82 12.13
C LEU A 207 6.38 -9.75 12.79
N ALA A 208 5.45 -10.11 13.68
CA ALA A 208 4.45 -9.20 14.22
C ALA A 208 4.83 -8.62 15.60
N THR A 209 6.10 -8.23 15.75
CA THR A 209 6.71 -7.81 17.01
C THR A 209 7.08 -6.32 16.99
N THR A 210 7.08 -5.67 18.17
CA THR A 210 7.46 -4.26 18.38
C THR A 210 8.82 -3.91 17.74
N PRO A 211 9.91 -4.68 17.94
CA PRO A 211 11.19 -4.43 17.27
C PRO A 211 11.13 -4.49 15.74
N LYS A 212 10.27 -5.34 15.15
CA LYS A 212 10.11 -5.38 13.68
C LYS A 212 9.41 -4.13 13.16
N CYS A 213 8.47 -3.55 13.93
CA CYS A 213 7.88 -2.25 13.61
C CYS A 213 8.92 -1.13 13.64
N GLU A 214 9.84 -1.16 14.61
CA GLU A 214 10.98 -0.23 14.73
C GLU A 214 11.93 -0.35 13.53
N GLU A 215 12.38 -1.57 13.23
CA GLU A 215 13.25 -1.87 12.09
C GLU A 215 12.66 -1.39 10.75
N PHE A 216 11.35 -1.57 10.52
CA PHE A 216 10.68 -1.05 9.33
C PHE A 216 10.62 0.48 9.28
N ALA A 217 10.39 1.15 10.41
CA ALA A 217 10.33 2.60 10.48
C ALA A 217 11.71 3.21 10.18
N GLU A 218 12.74 2.76 10.88
CA GLU A 218 14.13 3.18 10.68
C GLU A 218 14.57 2.92 9.25
N PHE A 219 14.31 1.74 8.70
CA PHE A 219 14.67 1.41 7.32
C PHE A 219 14.03 2.36 6.30
N PHE A 220 12.75 2.68 6.42
CA PHE A 220 12.11 3.62 5.50
C PHE A 220 12.66 5.04 5.68
N THR A 221 12.84 5.52 6.90
CA THR A 221 13.37 6.87 7.17
C THR A 221 14.81 7.01 6.70
N ASN A 222 15.70 6.08 7.08
CA ASN A 222 17.12 6.11 6.71
C ASN A 222 17.31 6.03 5.19
N LYS A 223 16.46 5.26 4.49
CA LYS A 223 16.46 5.25 3.02
C LYS A 223 16.17 6.62 2.41
N ILE A 224 15.21 7.36 2.94
CA ILE A 224 14.88 8.70 2.44
C ILE A 224 15.98 9.70 2.80
N LEU A 225 16.55 9.62 3.99
CA LEU A 225 17.68 10.47 4.41
C LEU A 225 18.91 10.25 3.54
N ALA A 226 19.25 8.99 3.21
CA ALA A 226 20.35 8.66 2.31
C ALA A 226 20.16 9.26 0.91
N ILE A 227 18.98 9.08 0.30
CA ILE A 227 18.70 9.67 -1.02
C ILE A 227 18.76 11.20 -0.95
N ARG A 228 18.21 11.83 0.10
CA ARG A 228 18.26 13.29 0.30
C ARG A 228 19.69 13.83 0.52
N ALA A 229 20.63 13.00 0.98
CA ALA A 229 22.03 13.37 1.15
C ALA A 229 22.84 13.29 -0.16
N GLU A 230 22.43 12.43 -1.10
CA GLU A 230 23.03 12.34 -2.44
C GLU A 230 22.57 13.45 -3.40
N ILE A 231 21.44 14.11 -3.12
CA ILE A 231 20.94 15.23 -3.93
C ILE A 231 21.80 16.47 -3.69
N ILE A 232 22.61 16.81 -4.70
CA ILE A 232 23.40 18.05 -4.75
C ILE A 232 22.45 19.24 -4.65
N ARG A 233 22.72 20.14 -3.70
CA ARG A 233 21.98 21.41 -3.53
C ARG A 233 22.79 22.54 -4.15
N ASP A 234 22.43 22.96 -5.36
CA ASP A 234 22.93 24.22 -5.91
C ASP A 234 22.31 25.39 -5.12
N PRO A 235 23.08 26.25 -4.43
CA PRO A 235 22.51 27.37 -3.68
C PRO A 235 21.70 28.37 -4.53
N ASN A 236 21.81 28.34 -5.87
CA ASN A 236 21.13 29.28 -6.76
C ASN A 236 19.78 28.80 -7.32
N TYR A 237 19.31 27.56 -7.07
CA TYR A 237 18.09 27.01 -7.70
C TYR A 237 16.78 27.78 -7.43
N LEU A 238 16.76 28.75 -6.50
CA LEU A 238 15.60 29.59 -6.20
C LEU A 238 15.48 30.83 -7.10
N GLN A 239 16.51 31.15 -7.88
CA GLN A 239 16.54 32.38 -8.71
C GLN A 239 15.72 32.26 -10.01
N ASP A 240 15.33 31.03 -10.40
CA ASP A 240 14.43 30.80 -11.53
C ASP A 240 12.98 31.23 -11.19
N ALA A 241 12.66 32.49 -11.47
CA ALA A 241 11.29 33.00 -11.50
C ALA A 241 10.72 32.98 -12.94
N PRO A 242 9.39 32.78 -13.13
CA PRO A 242 8.80 32.91 -14.45
C PRO A 242 8.92 34.32 -15.01
N ILE A 243 9.07 34.45 -16.34
CA ILE A 243 9.18 35.73 -17.05
C ILE A 243 7.86 36.55 -17.02
N LYS A 244 6.75 35.90 -16.66
CA LYS A 244 5.41 36.51 -16.59
C LYS A 244 4.77 36.18 -15.24
N GLU A 245 4.10 37.15 -14.63
CA GLU A 245 3.32 36.93 -13.41
C GLU A 245 2.24 35.85 -13.63
N PRO A 246 2.17 34.82 -12.77
CA PRO A 246 1.14 33.81 -12.86
C PRO A 246 -0.22 34.35 -12.40
N PRO A 247 -1.34 33.79 -12.90
CA PRO A 247 -2.65 34.02 -12.28
C PRO A 247 -2.60 33.56 -10.82
N THR A 248 -3.34 34.22 -9.93
CA THR A 248 -3.20 34.03 -8.48
C THR A 248 -4.41 33.34 -7.86
N LEU A 249 -4.18 32.39 -6.95
CA LEU A 249 -5.20 31.75 -6.11
C LEU A 249 -4.89 32.00 -4.63
N GLN A 250 -5.63 32.93 -4.02
CA GLN A 250 -5.42 33.41 -2.64
C GLN A 250 -6.23 32.62 -1.60
N THR A 251 -7.45 32.24 -1.97
CA THR A 251 -8.45 31.60 -1.09
C THR A 251 -9.14 30.46 -1.82
N PHE A 252 -9.58 29.48 -1.04
CA PHE A 252 -10.44 28.39 -1.46
C PHE A 252 -11.90 28.74 -1.13
N SER A 253 -12.85 28.23 -1.90
CA SER A 253 -14.29 28.35 -1.62
C SER A 253 -14.71 27.39 -0.51
N ALA A 254 -15.68 27.81 0.31
CA ALA A 254 -16.35 26.92 1.26
C ALA A 254 -17.16 25.86 0.52
N ILE A 255 -17.15 24.63 1.03
CA ILE A 255 -17.88 23.50 0.46
C ILE A 255 -19.33 23.52 0.94
N ILE A 256 -20.26 23.35 0.00
CA ILE A 256 -21.69 23.18 0.25
C ILE A 256 -21.97 21.71 0.59
N GLU A 257 -22.93 21.42 1.47
CA GLU A 257 -23.20 20.05 1.94
C GLU A 257 -23.48 19.05 0.81
N ASP A 258 -24.06 19.48 -0.32
CA ASP A 258 -24.29 18.64 -1.51
C ASP A 258 -22.98 18.14 -2.16
N ASP A 259 -21.94 18.97 -2.22
CA ASP A 259 -20.65 18.58 -2.77
C ASP A 259 -19.87 17.70 -1.79
N LEU A 260 -20.01 17.97 -0.48
CA LEU A 260 -19.52 17.08 0.57
C LEU A 260 -20.21 15.70 0.50
N TYR A 261 -21.51 15.65 0.24
CA TYR A 261 -22.25 14.41 0.01
C TYR A 261 -21.73 13.67 -1.23
N LYS A 262 -21.54 14.34 -2.37
CA LYS A 262 -20.94 13.73 -3.58
C LYS A 262 -19.55 13.16 -3.29
N LEU A 263 -18.67 13.93 -2.66
CA LEU A 263 -17.33 13.51 -2.25
C LEU A 263 -17.36 12.24 -1.39
N ILE A 264 -18.20 12.23 -0.35
CA ILE A 264 -18.32 11.10 0.57
C ILE A 264 -18.98 9.91 -0.13
N LYS A 265 -20.02 10.09 -0.96
CA LYS A 265 -20.67 9.01 -1.70
C LYS A 265 -19.67 8.24 -2.57
N HIS A 266 -18.88 8.94 -3.39
CA HIS A 266 -17.90 8.36 -4.31
C HIS A 266 -16.59 7.88 -3.66
N SER A 267 -16.30 8.27 -2.41
CA SER A 267 -15.10 7.80 -1.68
C SER A 267 -15.11 6.28 -1.42
N LYS A 268 -13.93 5.66 -1.27
CA LYS A 268 -13.80 4.24 -0.89
C LYS A 268 -14.21 4.03 0.57
N ARG A 269 -14.88 2.90 0.89
CA ARG A 269 -15.25 2.49 2.27
C ARG A 269 -14.04 1.98 3.11
N SER A 270 -12.85 2.54 2.91
CA SER A 270 -11.60 2.06 3.51
C SER A 270 -11.28 2.77 4.82
N THR A 271 -11.41 2.01 5.91
CA THR A 271 -11.22 2.46 7.30
C THR A 271 -9.75 2.51 7.73
N CYS A 272 -9.43 3.56 8.47
CA CYS A 272 -8.19 3.72 9.22
C CYS A 272 -8.37 3.29 10.68
N SER A 273 -7.32 2.79 11.33
CA SER A 273 -7.30 2.56 12.78
C SER A 273 -7.33 3.87 13.59
N LEU A 274 -7.12 5.00 12.93
CA LEU A 274 -7.26 6.35 13.47
C LEU A 274 -8.65 6.96 13.21
N ASP A 275 -9.55 6.29 12.48
CA ASP A 275 -10.93 6.76 12.35
C ASP A 275 -11.65 6.57 13.69
N PRO A 276 -12.44 7.56 14.18
CA PRO A 276 -13.14 7.42 15.45
C PRO A 276 -14.19 6.30 15.40
N ILE A 277 -14.84 6.14 14.24
CA ILE A 277 -15.72 5.01 13.92
C ILE A 277 -15.43 4.46 12.51
N PRO A 278 -15.72 3.17 12.24
CA PRO A 278 -15.62 2.60 10.91
C PRO A 278 -16.29 3.44 9.81
N THR A 279 -15.61 3.57 8.67
CA THR A 279 -16.03 4.41 7.53
C THR A 279 -17.44 4.09 7.01
N PHE A 280 -17.90 2.84 7.16
CA PHE A 280 -19.28 2.49 6.77
C PHE A 280 -20.32 3.11 7.72
N LEU A 281 -20.04 3.22 9.03
CA LEU A 281 -20.89 3.93 9.98
C LEU A 281 -20.88 5.43 9.73
N MET A 282 -19.71 6.03 9.43
CA MET A 282 -19.62 7.44 9.00
C MET A 282 -20.54 7.72 7.79
N LYS A 283 -20.54 6.82 6.79
CA LYS A 283 -21.37 6.96 5.59
C LYS A 283 -22.86 6.72 5.85
N ASN A 284 -23.21 5.73 6.67
CA ASN A 284 -24.60 5.43 6.99
C ASN A 284 -25.25 6.57 7.79
N ASN A 285 -24.48 7.23 8.65
CA ASN A 285 -24.93 8.34 9.50
C ASN A 285 -24.63 9.73 8.89
N PHE A 286 -24.40 9.83 7.58
CA PHE A 286 -23.95 11.07 6.96
C PHE A 286 -24.90 12.25 7.24
N ASN A 287 -26.22 12.05 7.24
CA ASN A 287 -27.20 13.13 7.44
C ASN A 287 -27.11 13.81 8.82
N TYR A 288 -26.52 13.14 9.83
CA TYR A 288 -26.30 13.72 11.17
C TYR A 288 -24.86 14.23 11.34
N ILE A 289 -23.95 13.78 10.47
CA ILE A 289 -22.53 14.11 10.48
C ILE A 289 -22.20 15.23 9.48
N SER A 290 -23.07 15.51 8.49
CA SER A 290 -22.81 16.41 7.36
C SER A 290 -22.44 17.82 7.83
N THR A 291 -23.26 18.42 8.68
CA THR A 291 -23.06 19.78 9.22
C THR A 291 -21.79 19.90 10.06
N PRO A 292 -21.54 19.09 11.11
CA PRO A 292 -20.31 19.21 11.89
C PRO A 292 -19.04 18.88 11.07
N LEU A 293 -19.14 17.96 10.10
CA LEU A 293 -18.04 17.67 9.18
C LEU A 293 -17.78 18.81 8.18
N SER A 294 -18.84 19.44 7.68
CA SER A 294 -18.78 20.63 6.82
C SER A 294 -18.12 21.79 7.55
N GLN A 295 -18.50 22.01 8.82
CA GLN A 295 -17.87 23.02 9.69
C GLN A 295 -16.38 22.75 9.89
N ILE A 296 -15.97 21.52 10.24
CA ILE A 296 -14.53 21.15 10.34
C ILE A 296 -13.78 21.44 9.04
N ILE A 297 -14.33 21.00 7.89
CA ILE A 297 -13.66 21.14 6.60
C ILE A 297 -13.57 22.61 6.18
N ASN A 298 -14.66 23.36 6.30
CA ASN A 298 -14.70 24.77 5.94
C ASN A 298 -13.85 25.64 6.86
N THR A 299 -13.81 25.37 8.17
CA THR A 299 -12.88 26.04 9.10
C THR A 299 -11.42 25.78 8.69
N SER A 300 -11.06 24.54 8.34
CA SER A 300 -9.72 24.22 7.81
C SER A 300 -9.38 25.02 6.56
N ILE A 301 -10.31 25.03 5.59
CA ILE A 301 -10.15 25.68 4.29
C ILE A 301 -10.01 27.21 4.45
N LEU A 302 -10.89 27.84 5.22
CA LEU A 302 -10.94 29.29 5.42
C LEU A 302 -9.78 29.81 6.29
N THR A 303 -9.34 29.06 7.30
CA THR A 303 -8.20 29.48 8.16
C THR A 303 -6.83 29.22 7.52
N GLY A 304 -6.79 28.42 6.45
CA GLY A 304 -5.55 27.95 5.84
C GLY A 304 -4.77 26.99 6.74
N ILE A 305 -5.45 26.14 7.52
CA ILE A 305 -4.82 25.23 8.50
C ILE A 305 -5.29 23.79 8.25
N PHE A 306 -4.34 22.86 8.17
CA PHE A 306 -4.63 21.43 8.12
C PHE A 306 -4.61 20.82 9.54
N PRO A 307 -5.68 20.14 10.01
CA PRO A 307 -5.78 19.63 11.38
C PRO A 307 -4.64 18.69 11.77
N SER A 308 -4.08 18.88 12.98
CA SER A 308 -2.99 18.07 13.53
C SER A 308 -3.32 16.59 13.60
N ALA A 309 -4.55 16.23 13.99
CA ALA A 309 -5.03 14.85 14.04
C ALA A 309 -5.00 14.14 12.68
N PHE A 310 -5.05 14.89 11.57
CA PHE A 310 -4.99 14.36 10.19
C PHE A 310 -3.56 14.28 9.63
N LYS A 311 -2.56 14.83 10.33
CA LYS A 311 -1.13 14.77 9.96
C LYS A 311 -0.48 13.41 10.25
N THR A 312 -1.18 12.51 10.96
CA THR A 312 -0.66 11.18 11.33
C THR A 312 -1.11 10.09 10.36
N ALA A 313 -0.16 9.29 9.89
CA ALA A 313 -0.37 8.22 8.92
C ALA A 313 -0.15 6.81 9.49
N VAL A 314 -0.94 5.83 9.05
CA VAL A 314 -0.75 4.41 9.41
C VAL A 314 -0.06 3.69 8.27
N VAL A 315 1.26 3.51 8.34
CA VAL A 315 2.06 2.87 7.29
C VAL A 315 1.99 1.35 7.43
N LYS A 316 1.59 0.67 6.36
CA LYS A 316 1.52 -0.79 6.26
C LYS A 316 2.57 -1.27 5.26
N PRO A 317 3.64 -1.96 5.71
CA PRO A 317 4.62 -2.56 4.81
C PRO A 317 3.99 -3.67 3.97
N LEU A 318 3.80 -3.41 2.68
CA LEU A 318 3.24 -4.36 1.71
C LEU A 318 4.34 -4.96 0.84
N LEU A 319 4.45 -6.29 0.82
CA LEU A 319 5.45 -6.99 0.00
C LEU A 319 5.20 -6.72 -1.50
N LYS A 320 6.25 -6.36 -2.24
CA LYS A 320 6.19 -5.94 -3.66
C LYS A 320 5.68 -7.04 -4.60
N LYS A 321 5.99 -8.31 -4.30
CA LYS A 321 5.57 -9.52 -5.01
C LYS A 321 5.45 -10.66 -4.00
N PRO A 322 4.48 -11.59 -4.13
CA PRO A 322 4.18 -12.60 -3.11
C PRO A 322 5.28 -13.68 -2.91
N ASN A 323 6.21 -13.79 -3.86
CA ASN A 323 7.30 -14.77 -3.87
C ASN A 323 8.66 -14.21 -3.41
N LEU A 324 8.69 -12.96 -2.92
CA LEU A 324 9.90 -12.35 -2.38
C LEU A 324 10.14 -12.78 -0.93
N ASP A 325 11.41 -12.76 -0.50
CA ASP A 325 11.76 -12.98 0.90
C ASP A 325 11.14 -11.91 1.82
N TYR A 326 10.57 -12.37 2.93
CA TYR A 326 9.89 -11.58 3.94
C TYR A 326 10.84 -10.94 4.95
N ASN A 327 12.07 -11.44 5.07
CA ASN A 327 13.08 -10.87 5.99
C ASN A 327 13.76 -9.63 5.38
N THR A 328 13.90 -9.59 4.05
CA THR A 328 14.48 -8.48 3.30
C THR A 328 13.54 -7.28 3.24
N LEU A 329 13.79 -6.26 4.07
CA LEU A 329 12.99 -5.02 4.15
C LEU A 329 12.83 -4.29 2.80
N ASN A 330 13.87 -4.36 1.95
CA ASN A 330 13.86 -3.81 0.59
C ASN A 330 12.73 -4.38 -0.31
N ASN A 331 12.15 -5.54 0.04
CA ASN A 331 11.04 -6.13 -0.69
C ASN A 331 9.69 -5.50 -0.38
N TYR A 332 9.61 -4.55 0.57
CA TYR A 332 8.35 -3.92 0.99
C TYR A 332 8.14 -2.53 0.36
N ARG A 333 6.87 -2.11 0.30
CA ARG A 333 6.41 -0.75 0.00
C ARG A 333 5.73 -0.18 1.24
N PRO A 334 6.04 1.05 1.68
CA PRO A 334 5.27 1.72 2.74
C PRO A 334 3.92 2.20 2.15
N ILE A 335 2.83 1.52 2.50
CA ILE A 335 1.47 1.94 2.10
C ILE A 335 0.82 2.69 3.25
N SER A 336 0.80 4.02 3.20
CA SER A 336 0.11 4.82 4.22
C SER A 336 -1.41 4.75 4.08
N ASN A 337 -2.09 4.57 5.20
CA ASN A 337 -3.53 4.65 5.35
C ASN A 337 -3.83 5.86 6.23
N LEU A 338 -4.36 6.95 5.65
CA LEU A 338 -4.78 8.14 6.39
C LEU A 338 -6.20 8.00 6.95
N PRO A 339 -6.57 8.81 7.97
CA PRO A 339 -7.96 8.94 8.42
C PRO A 339 -8.93 9.23 7.27
N PHE A 340 -10.18 8.78 7.40
CA PHE A 340 -11.21 8.96 6.39
C PHE A 340 -11.49 10.44 6.12
N ILE A 341 -11.68 11.23 7.17
CA ILE A 341 -11.99 12.67 7.08
C ILE A 341 -10.83 13.46 6.46
N SER A 342 -9.59 13.13 6.84
CA SER A 342 -8.37 13.63 6.18
C SER A 342 -8.52 13.51 4.66
N LYS A 343 -8.77 12.30 4.15
CA LYS A 343 -8.88 12.04 2.70
C LYS A 343 -10.04 12.78 2.02
N ILE A 344 -11.11 13.11 2.75
CA ILE A 344 -12.23 13.93 2.22
C ILE A 344 -11.81 15.40 2.11
N LEU A 345 -11.23 15.97 3.16
CA LEU A 345 -10.66 17.32 3.15
C LEU A 345 -9.58 17.48 2.07
N GLU A 346 -8.66 16.51 1.99
CA GLU A 346 -7.60 16.47 0.97
C GLU A 346 -8.19 16.41 -0.46
N LYS A 347 -9.28 15.65 -0.65
CA LYS A 347 -9.95 15.57 -1.97
C LYS A 347 -10.72 16.84 -2.31
N ALA A 348 -11.27 17.56 -1.34
CA ALA A 348 -11.95 18.83 -1.57
C ALA A 348 -10.97 19.91 -2.05
N VAL A 349 -9.90 20.14 -1.30
CA VAL A 349 -8.82 21.07 -1.67
C VAL A 349 -8.22 20.70 -3.03
N PHE A 350 -8.01 19.40 -3.27
CA PHE A 350 -7.57 18.90 -4.58
C PHE A 350 -8.48 19.34 -5.74
N LEU A 351 -9.81 19.30 -5.59
CA LEU A 351 -10.72 19.62 -6.69
C LEU A 351 -10.63 21.10 -7.09
N GLN A 352 -10.61 22.00 -6.11
CA GLN A 352 -10.49 23.43 -6.36
C GLN A 352 -9.13 23.80 -6.97
N LEU A 353 -8.04 23.26 -6.40
CA LEU A 353 -6.69 23.48 -6.94
C LEU A 353 -6.54 22.91 -8.36
N ASN A 354 -7.09 21.72 -8.62
CA ASN A 354 -7.08 21.13 -9.95
C ASN A 354 -7.93 21.92 -10.95
N GLN A 355 -9.07 22.49 -10.53
CA GLN A 355 -9.88 23.37 -11.38
C GLN A 355 -9.06 24.60 -11.80
N PHE A 356 -8.52 25.35 -10.85
CA PHE A 356 -7.66 26.51 -11.09
C PHE A 356 -6.48 26.20 -12.04
N LEU A 357 -5.79 25.07 -11.83
CA LEU A 357 -4.66 24.65 -12.67
C LEU A 357 -5.04 24.33 -14.12
N ASN A 358 -6.26 23.86 -14.37
CA ASN A 358 -6.76 23.57 -15.73
C ASN A 358 -7.33 24.84 -16.40
N GLU A 359 -8.05 25.69 -15.67
CA GLU A 359 -8.61 26.94 -16.18
C GLU A 359 -7.53 27.95 -16.61
N ASN A 360 -6.33 27.83 -16.04
CA ASN A 360 -5.20 28.71 -16.31
C ASN A 360 -4.08 28.05 -17.14
N ASP A 361 -4.32 26.85 -17.70
CA ASP A 361 -3.35 26.08 -18.51
C ASP A 361 -1.95 25.91 -17.86
N ILE A 362 -1.88 25.87 -16.52
CA ILE A 362 -0.62 25.74 -15.75
C ILE A 362 -0.01 24.33 -15.92
N LEU A 363 -0.81 23.34 -16.33
CA LEU A 363 -0.39 21.96 -16.45
C LEU A 363 0.41 21.67 -17.72
N GLU A 364 1.55 21.01 -17.54
CA GLU A 364 2.42 20.58 -18.63
C GLU A 364 1.67 19.82 -19.73
N LYS A 365 1.78 20.30 -20.98
CA LYS A 365 1.05 19.77 -22.14
C LYS A 365 1.24 18.26 -22.36
N PHE A 366 2.46 17.76 -22.13
CA PHE A 366 2.79 16.34 -22.33
C PHE A 366 2.66 15.47 -21.06
N GLN A 367 2.11 16.02 -19.97
CA GLN A 367 1.80 15.23 -18.78
C GLN A 367 0.56 14.36 -18.98
N SER A 368 0.76 13.04 -19.07
CA SER A 368 -0.33 12.05 -19.04
C SER A 368 -0.56 11.39 -17.68
N GLY A 369 0.43 11.44 -16.78
CA GLY A 369 0.32 10.87 -15.44
C GLY A 369 -0.71 11.62 -14.59
N PHE A 370 -1.75 10.91 -14.15
CA PHE A 370 -2.82 11.39 -13.25
C PHE A 370 -3.62 12.61 -13.75
N ARG A 371 -3.61 12.88 -15.05
CA ARG A 371 -4.47 13.89 -15.68
C ARG A 371 -5.78 13.27 -16.14
N ALA A 372 -6.90 13.97 -15.97
CA ALA A 372 -8.19 13.51 -16.49
C ALA A 372 -8.12 13.36 -18.02
N ASN A 373 -8.76 12.33 -18.58
CA ASN A 373 -8.75 11.98 -20.00
C ASN A 373 -7.37 11.60 -20.59
N HIS A 374 -6.34 11.36 -19.76
CA HIS A 374 -5.05 10.81 -20.18
C HIS A 374 -4.80 9.41 -19.57
N SER A 375 -3.93 8.62 -20.21
CA SER A 375 -3.54 7.29 -19.75
C SER A 375 -2.08 6.98 -20.09
N THR A 376 -1.61 5.78 -19.70
CA THR A 376 -0.32 5.26 -20.18
C THR A 376 -0.30 5.05 -21.69
N GLU A 377 -1.46 4.79 -22.30
CA GLU A 377 -1.60 4.57 -23.75
C GLU A 377 -1.49 5.89 -24.51
N THR A 378 -2.03 7.00 -24.00
CA THR A 378 -1.88 8.31 -24.65
C THR A 378 -0.41 8.77 -24.64
N ALA A 379 0.30 8.54 -23.54
CA ALA A 379 1.75 8.77 -23.46
C ALA A 379 2.54 7.90 -24.46
N LEU A 380 2.30 6.58 -24.46
CA LEU A 380 2.99 5.66 -25.36
C LEU A 380 2.72 5.98 -26.84
N THR A 381 1.47 6.32 -27.18
CA THR A 381 1.08 6.69 -28.54
C THR A 381 1.85 7.91 -29.04
N LYS A 382 2.02 8.95 -28.20
CA LYS A 382 2.81 10.13 -28.54
C LYS A 382 4.28 9.78 -28.79
N ILE A 383 4.90 9.03 -27.88
CA ILE A 383 6.32 8.63 -27.99
C ILE A 383 6.54 7.79 -29.26
N VAL A 384 5.69 6.79 -29.52
CA VAL A 384 5.80 5.93 -30.70
C VAL A 384 5.58 6.72 -32.00
N ASN A 385 4.66 7.68 -32.01
CA ASN A 385 4.44 8.56 -33.16
C ASN A 385 5.66 9.44 -33.45
N ASP A 386 6.24 10.08 -32.43
CA ASP A 386 7.42 10.93 -32.59
C ASP A 386 8.64 10.16 -33.12
N LEU A 387 8.87 8.96 -32.60
CA LEU A 387 9.90 8.05 -33.10
C LEU A 387 9.66 7.68 -34.57
N ARG A 388 8.41 7.36 -34.96
CA ARG A 388 8.07 7.04 -36.36
C ARG A 388 8.29 8.23 -37.30
N LEU A 389 7.91 9.45 -36.91
CA LEU A 389 8.14 10.66 -37.72
C LEU A 389 9.62 11.00 -37.85
N SER A 390 10.40 10.77 -36.80
CA SER A 390 11.86 10.91 -36.83
C SER A 390 12.51 9.91 -37.80
N THR A 391 12.13 8.63 -37.73
CA THR A 391 12.57 7.59 -38.68
C THR A 391 12.17 7.92 -40.13
N ALA A 392 10.93 8.38 -40.37
CA ALA A 392 10.45 8.76 -41.69
C ALA A 392 11.20 9.97 -42.30
N THR A 393 11.88 10.77 -41.47
CA THR A 393 12.73 11.88 -41.90
C THR A 393 14.23 11.54 -41.86
N ASN A 394 14.58 10.25 -41.82
CA ASN A 394 15.95 9.72 -41.74
C ASN A 394 16.79 10.28 -40.57
N LYS A 395 16.13 10.66 -39.46
CA LYS A 395 16.81 11.15 -38.26
C LYS A 395 17.07 10.02 -37.27
N VAL A 396 18.26 10.03 -36.67
CA VAL A 396 18.59 9.15 -35.54
C VAL A 396 17.82 9.60 -34.30
N SER A 397 17.15 8.66 -33.63
CA SER A 397 16.37 8.93 -32.41
C SER A 397 17.01 8.25 -31.21
N ALA A 398 17.05 8.94 -30.07
CA ALA A 398 17.41 8.38 -28.77
C ALA A 398 16.27 8.58 -27.78
N LEU A 399 15.87 7.52 -27.08
CA LEU A 399 14.87 7.57 -26.02
C LEU A 399 15.57 7.46 -24.66
N VAL A 400 15.45 8.51 -23.85
CA VAL A 400 15.96 8.52 -22.47
C VAL A 400 14.79 8.30 -21.53
N LEU A 401 14.87 7.24 -20.71
CA LEU A 401 13.90 6.94 -19.67
C LEU A 401 14.52 7.25 -18.31
N LEU A 402 13.83 8.07 -17.52
CA LEU A 402 14.25 8.48 -16.18
C LEU A 402 13.23 7.97 -15.15
N ASP A 403 13.71 7.41 -14.05
CA ASP A 403 12.90 7.00 -12.90
C ASP A 403 13.49 7.60 -11.62
N LEU A 404 12.64 8.22 -10.80
CA LEU A 404 13.05 8.99 -9.62
C LEU A 404 12.87 8.16 -8.36
N SER A 405 13.99 7.85 -7.70
CA SER A 405 14.00 7.07 -6.46
C SER A 405 13.28 7.80 -5.33
N ALA A 406 12.14 7.25 -4.90
CA ALA A 406 11.32 7.78 -3.80
C ALA A 406 10.88 9.26 -3.99
N ALA A 407 10.61 9.65 -5.24
CA ALA A 407 10.38 11.03 -5.70
C ALA A 407 9.57 11.96 -4.76
N PHE A 408 8.52 11.46 -4.11
CA PHE A 408 7.67 12.25 -3.21
C PHE A 408 8.29 12.47 -1.82
N ASP A 409 8.95 11.45 -1.30
CA ASP A 409 9.56 11.49 0.03
C ASP A 409 10.88 12.29 0.00
N THR A 410 11.47 12.50 -1.18
CA THR A 410 12.68 13.28 -1.42
C THR A 410 12.45 14.77 -1.68
N ILE A 411 11.20 15.24 -1.83
CA ILE A 411 10.90 16.65 -2.13
C ILE A 411 11.35 17.55 -0.97
N ASP A 412 12.10 18.61 -1.28
CA ASP A 412 12.37 19.69 -0.34
C ASP A 412 11.15 20.63 -0.25
N HIS A 413 10.67 20.82 0.98
CA HIS A 413 9.44 21.57 1.24
C HIS A 413 9.59 23.07 0.91
N ASN A 414 10.78 23.65 1.09
CA ASN A 414 11.01 25.06 0.81
C ASN A 414 10.99 25.32 -0.69
N ILE A 415 11.61 24.44 -1.48
CA ILE A 415 11.59 24.54 -2.95
C ILE A 415 10.17 24.36 -3.48
N LEU A 416 9.42 23.40 -2.92
CA LEU A 416 8.02 23.18 -3.27
C LEU A 416 7.16 24.42 -2.99
N LEU A 417 7.20 24.97 -1.76
CA LEU A 417 6.43 26.16 -1.39
C LEU A 417 6.84 27.39 -2.21
N HIS A 418 8.14 27.57 -2.48
CA HIS A 418 8.63 28.64 -3.34
C HIS A 418 8.05 28.55 -4.75
N ARG A 419 8.08 27.36 -5.39
CA ARG A 419 7.52 27.15 -6.73
C ARG A 419 5.99 27.25 -6.76
N LEU A 420 5.29 26.76 -5.74
CA LEU A 420 3.83 26.95 -5.62
C LEU A 420 3.47 28.43 -5.55
N LYS A 421 4.27 29.25 -4.86
CA LYS A 421 4.08 30.71 -4.82
C LYS A 421 4.43 31.38 -6.16
N THR A 422 5.62 31.12 -6.68
CA THR A 422 6.20 31.91 -7.80
C THR A 422 5.85 31.41 -9.19
N TRP A 423 5.64 30.10 -9.40
CA TRP A 423 5.33 29.51 -10.71
C TRP A 423 3.83 29.22 -10.89
N VAL A 424 3.12 28.87 -9.81
CA VAL A 424 1.68 28.56 -9.86
C VAL A 424 0.81 29.73 -9.43
N GLY A 425 1.35 30.70 -8.68
CA GLY A 425 0.59 31.83 -8.16
C GLY A 425 -0.27 31.50 -6.93
N LEU A 426 0.09 30.50 -6.12
CA LEU A 426 -0.62 30.22 -4.88
C LEU A 426 -0.16 31.18 -3.77
N SER A 427 -1.10 31.88 -3.11
CA SER A 427 -0.78 32.82 -2.04
C SER A 427 -1.66 32.62 -0.81
N ASP A 428 -1.42 33.44 0.22
CA ASP A 428 -2.28 33.65 1.39
C ASP A 428 -2.78 32.33 2.04
N HIS A 429 -4.10 32.16 2.16
CA HIS A 429 -4.70 31.02 2.85
C HIS A 429 -4.44 29.70 2.13
N VAL A 430 -4.35 29.72 0.80
CA VAL A 430 -4.09 28.53 -0.03
C VAL A 430 -2.67 28.02 0.17
N LEU A 431 -1.67 28.93 0.12
CA LEU A 431 -0.27 28.57 0.34
C LEU A 431 -0.04 28.12 1.79
N LYS A 432 -0.59 28.85 2.77
CA LYS A 432 -0.55 28.52 4.20
C LYS A 432 -1.19 27.16 4.49
N TRP A 433 -2.28 26.81 3.80
CA TRP A 433 -2.92 25.49 3.93
C TRP A 433 -1.98 24.37 3.47
N LEU A 434 -1.31 24.54 2.32
CA LEU A 434 -0.37 23.57 1.78
C LEU A 434 0.89 23.43 2.65
N GLU A 435 1.42 24.54 3.17
CA GLU A 435 2.49 24.53 4.18
C GLU A 435 2.09 23.77 5.44
N SER A 436 0.89 24.05 5.99
CA SER A 436 0.35 23.33 7.14
C SER A 436 0.12 21.84 6.84
N TYR A 437 -0.26 21.49 5.61
CA TYR A 437 -0.46 20.10 5.21
C TYR A 437 0.84 19.27 5.18
N ILE A 438 1.94 19.84 4.66
CA ILE A 438 3.23 19.13 4.56
C ILE A 438 4.03 19.18 5.86
N THR A 439 3.80 20.18 6.72
CA THR A 439 4.59 20.41 7.94
C THR A 439 4.02 19.66 9.15
N GLY A 440 4.91 19.00 9.91
CA GLY A 440 4.56 18.28 11.14
C GLY A 440 3.91 16.91 10.92
N ARG A 441 4.04 16.31 9.72
CA ARG A 441 3.52 14.97 9.43
C ARG A 441 4.30 13.88 10.16
N GLN A 442 3.57 12.90 10.67
CA GLN A 442 4.10 11.74 11.40
C GLN A 442 3.51 10.45 10.83
N PHE A 443 4.18 9.33 11.04
CA PHE A 443 3.60 8.01 10.76
C PHE A 443 3.92 7.00 11.85
N TYR A 444 3.20 5.88 11.87
CA TYR A 444 3.60 4.69 12.62
C TYR A 444 3.42 3.42 11.76
N ILE A 445 4.23 2.40 12.06
CA ILE A 445 4.17 1.11 11.36
C ILE A 445 3.06 0.24 11.95
N SER A 446 2.25 -0.36 11.08
CA SER A 446 1.23 -1.34 11.43
C SER A 446 1.39 -2.62 10.62
N LEU A 447 1.95 -3.66 11.26
CA LEU A 447 2.15 -4.98 10.66
C LEU A 447 0.86 -5.80 10.77
N VAL A 448 0.15 -5.96 9.64
CA VAL A 448 -1.15 -6.66 9.57
C VAL A 448 -1.05 -7.87 8.63
N TYR A 449 -0.30 -8.89 9.06
CA TYR A 449 -0.09 -10.12 8.27
C TYR A 449 -1.20 -11.16 8.42
N LEU A 450 -2.18 -10.93 9.30
CA LEU A 450 -3.44 -11.67 9.33
C LEU A 450 -4.63 -10.70 9.39
N LYS A 451 -5.71 -11.06 8.68
CA LYS A 451 -7.02 -10.36 8.63
C LYS A 451 -7.74 -10.23 9.99
N ILE A 452 -7.08 -10.56 11.10
CA ILE A 452 -7.68 -10.84 12.41
C ILE A 452 -6.88 -10.27 13.60
N THR A 453 -5.62 -9.81 13.42
CA THR A 453 -4.78 -9.39 14.55
C THR A 453 -4.04 -8.08 14.28
N THR A 454 -4.29 -7.07 15.11
CA THR A 454 -3.48 -5.85 15.25
C THR A 454 -2.77 -5.89 16.59
N TYR A 455 -1.44 -5.90 16.55
CA TYR A 455 -0.55 -5.74 17.70
C TYR A 455 -0.25 -4.25 17.95
N PRO A 456 0.27 -3.87 19.13
CA PRO A 456 0.42 -2.46 19.50
C PRO A 456 1.27 -1.66 18.50
N SER A 457 0.71 -0.52 18.09
CA SER A 457 1.36 0.48 17.25
C SER A 457 2.51 1.16 18.00
N VAL A 458 3.74 1.07 17.51
CA VAL A 458 4.86 1.84 18.03
C VAL A 458 4.86 3.22 17.39
N LEU A 459 4.67 4.28 18.18
CA LEU A 459 4.69 5.66 17.69
C LEU A 459 6.13 6.17 17.54
N LEU A 460 6.77 5.82 16.43
CA LEU A 460 8.06 6.39 16.06
C LEU A 460 7.84 7.69 15.29
N LYS A 461 8.30 8.81 15.86
CA LYS A 461 8.20 10.14 15.27
C LYS A 461 9.17 10.31 14.10
N ALA A 462 8.91 9.60 13.01
CA ALA A 462 9.60 9.79 11.74
C ALA A 462 8.85 10.81 10.86
N ALA A 463 9.58 11.75 10.29
CA ALA A 463 9.04 12.71 9.35
C ALA A 463 8.92 12.10 7.95
N VAL A 464 7.83 12.45 7.25
CA VAL A 464 7.50 12.12 5.86
C VAL A 464 7.20 10.64 5.55
N LEU A 465 5.93 10.40 5.15
CA LEU A 465 5.50 9.37 4.19
C LEU A 465 4.04 9.66 3.81
N ALA A 466 3.83 10.47 2.76
CA ALA A 466 2.53 11.07 2.43
C ALA A 466 1.89 10.61 1.09
N PRO A 467 1.58 9.32 0.88
CA PRO A 467 0.81 8.86 -0.27
C PRO A 467 -0.70 9.01 -0.04
N SER A 468 -1.19 10.23 0.23
CA SER A 468 -2.63 10.52 0.36
C SER A 468 -3.09 11.94 0.05
N PHE A 469 -2.18 12.94 -0.04
CA PHE A 469 -2.41 14.03 -0.99
C PHE A 469 -2.24 13.42 -2.38
N SER A 470 -3.34 12.79 -2.83
CA SER A 470 -3.68 12.37 -4.17
C SER A 470 -2.47 12.25 -5.12
N HIS A 471 -2.11 11.04 -5.58
CA HIS A 471 -1.03 10.83 -6.59
C HIS A 471 -1.07 11.85 -7.76
N TYR A 472 -2.28 12.32 -8.05
CA TYR A 472 -2.67 13.46 -8.87
C TYR A 472 -1.93 14.80 -8.60
N MET A 473 -1.90 15.33 -7.37
CA MET A 473 -1.21 16.61 -7.11
C MET A 473 0.31 16.46 -7.11
N CYS A 474 0.85 15.43 -6.45
CA CYS A 474 2.30 15.28 -6.37
C CYS A 474 2.97 15.05 -7.74
N TYR A 475 2.25 14.49 -8.72
CA TYR A 475 2.74 14.44 -10.11
C TYR A 475 2.61 15.77 -10.85
N HIS A 476 1.63 16.63 -10.55
CA HIS A 476 1.62 18.02 -11.06
C HIS A 476 2.76 18.84 -10.43
N TRP A 477 3.10 18.58 -9.16
CA TRP A 477 4.27 19.18 -8.50
C TRP A 477 5.60 18.71 -9.14
N ALA A 478 5.68 17.44 -9.56
CA ALA A 478 6.85 16.90 -10.27
C ALA A 478 7.06 17.47 -11.70
N THR A 479 6.00 18.01 -12.34
CA THR A 479 6.12 18.74 -13.61
C THR A 479 6.41 20.24 -13.41
N LEU A 480 5.96 20.83 -12.30
CA LEU A 480 6.37 22.17 -11.85
C LEU A 480 7.83 22.19 -11.35
N SER A 481 8.37 21.04 -10.94
CA SER A 481 9.80 20.85 -10.65
C SER A 481 10.65 20.56 -11.88
N LYS A 482 10.26 21.03 -13.09
CA LYS A 482 11.00 20.82 -14.34
C LYS A 482 12.46 21.32 -14.33
N ASN A 483 12.87 22.11 -13.33
CA ASN A 483 14.24 22.56 -13.08
C ASN A 483 14.74 22.09 -11.68
N ILE A 484 14.49 20.82 -11.28
CA ILE A 484 15.09 20.19 -10.07
C ILE A 484 15.99 18.99 -10.45
N ILE A 485 16.40 18.89 -11.73
CA ILE A 485 17.37 17.91 -12.24
C ILE A 485 18.38 18.65 -13.11
#